data_AF-A0A6P2FUP5-F1
#
_entry.id   AF-A0A6P2FUP5-F1
#
_cell.length_a   1.000
_cell.length_b   1.000
_cell.length_c   1.000
_cell.angle_alpha   90.00
_cell.angle_beta   90.00
_cell.angle_gamma   90.00
#
_symmetry.space_group_name_H-M   'P 1'
#
loop_
_entity.id
_entity.type
_entity.pdbx_description
1 polymer ?
#
loop_
_entity_poly.entity_id
_entity_poly.type
_entity_poly.pdbx_seq_one_letter_code
_entity_poly.pdbx_strand_id
1 'polypeptide(L)'
;MATGPRTGLDEFMDDVKRVRKMAFVAAGGLLAIPLGVGLAGFSPPWPPGPGLTVMTSLVELVVLVVVFQLLHRAERSTANKVVVASAVLVFLFSILHLVLNAAFVYPIPNNDNRVVMGCGLTDNARLILKGDGQTPTDECPGEFTQLLSASQYEPEKIWTRFSLTGIKAALVLTWLGAFASLASMVGVFVSFQRRQPAQPEGPPAPTEPPETGDTAKPKVPRPAKRKAPRAAKPETVAPQASGTSNKPESTARPVPDKPNPATAAAMAEARESGRERFETPEGLFDALESGPGPKENARKPS
;
A
#
# COMPACT_ATOMS: atom_id res chain seq x y z
N MET A 1 19.68 -26.59 32.85
CA MET A 1 20.45 -26.25 31.64
C MET A 1 20.55 -24.72 31.58
N ALA A 2 21.74 -24.17 31.77
CA ALA A 2 21.95 -22.73 31.73
C ALA A 2 21.83 -22.25 30.28
N THR A 3 20.81 -21.45 30.00
CA THR A 3 20.72 -20.72 28.73
C THR A 3 21.87 -19.72 28.69
N GLY A 4 22.69 -19.76 27.65
CA GLY A 4 23.77 -18.80 27.45
C GLY A 4 23.27 -17.34 27.44
N PRO A 5 24.19 -16.36 27.54
CA PRO A 5 23.82 -14.94 27.53
C PRO A 5 23.02 -14.62 26.27
N ARG A 6 21.80 -14.11 26.45
CA ARG A 6 20.92 -13.74 25.34
C ARG A 6 21.51 -12.56 24.60
N THR A 7 21.63 -12.68 23.28
CA THR A 7 22.08 -11.58 22.43
C THR A 7 20.91 -10.67 22.08
N GLY A 8 21.18 -9.40 21.72
CA GLY A 8 20.12 -8.49 21.26
C GLY A 8 19.40 -8.98 19.99
N LEU A 9 20.06 -9.83 19.20
CA LEU A 9 19.47 -10.45 18.01
C LEU A 9 18.38 -11.47 18.38
N ASP A 10 18.59 -12.26 19.44
CA ASP A 10 17.60 -13.24 19.90
C ASP A 10 16.31 -12.53 20.35
N GLU A 11 16.47 -11.40 21.05
CA GLU A 11 15.35 -10.57 21.48
C GLU A 11 14.58 -9.99 20.29
N PHE A 12 15.29 -9.49 19.27
CA PHE A 12 14.67 -9.00 18.04
C PHE A 12 13.92 -10.11 17.29
N MET A 13 14.49 -11.31 17.17
CA MET A 13 13.84 -12.42 16.47
C MET A 13 12.58 -12.91 17.19
N ASP A 14 12.59 -12.93 18.53
CA ASP A 14 11.40 -13.22 19.32
C ASP A 14 10.33 -12.14 19.17
N ASP A 15 10.73 -10.87 19.04
CA ASP A 15 9.82 -9.77 18.73
C ASP A 15 9.19 -9.95 17.35
N VAL A 16 9.97 -10.26 16.31
CA VAL A 16 9.47 -10.52 14.95
C VAL A 16 8.48 -11.69 14.95
N LYS A 17 8.74 -12.77 15.70
CA LYS A 17 7.79 -13.89 15.82
C LYS A 17 6.49 -13.47 16.50
N ARG A 18 6.56 -12.63 17.55
CA ARG A 18 5.39 -12.13 18.25
C ARG A 18 4.58 -11.19 17.36
N VAL A 19 5.24 -10.30 16.62
CA VAL A 19 4.62 -9.42 15.63
C VAL A 19 3.99 -10.25 14.52
N ARG A 20 4.66 -11.29 13.99
CA ARG A 20 4.06 -12.20 13.01
C ARG A 20 2.82 -12.87 13.58
N LYS A 21 2.83 -13.35 14.82
CA LYS A 21 1.64 -13.94 15.46
C LYS A 21 0.50 -12.93 15.59
N MET A 22 0.79 -11.71 16.06
CA MET A 22 -0.22 -10.64 16.15
C MET A 22 -0.72 -10.21 14.77
N ALA A 23 0.16 -10.11 13.79
CA ALA A 23 -0.16 -9.80 12.40
C ALA A 23 -1.01 -10.91 11.79
N PHE A 24 -0.74 -12.19 12.05
CA PHE A 24 -1.58 -13.30 11.61
C PHE A 24 -2.96 -13.28 12.28
N VAL A 25 -3.04 -12.91 13.56
CA VAL A 25 -4.32 -12.77 14.27
C VAL A 25 -5.11 -11.57 13.73
N ALA A 26 -4.43 -10.43 13.50
CA ALA A 26 -5.03 -9.23 12.93
C ALA A 26 -5.43 -9.43 11.46
N ALA A 27 -4.59 -10.11 10.68
CA ALA A 27 -4.80 -10.43 9.26
C ALA A 27 -5.87 -11.51 9.08
N GLY A 28 -5.90 -12.51 9.96
CA GLY A 28 -6.95 -13.53 10.02
C GLY A 28 -8.31 -12.98 10.47
N GLY A 29 -8.34 -11.77 11.03
CA GLY A 29 -9.53 -11.12 11.57
C GLY A 29 -10.41 -10.33 10.57
N LEU A 30 -10.45 -10.68 9.27
CA LEU A 30 -11.28 -10.13 8.18
C LEU A 30 -10.65 -9.12 7.18
N LEU A 31 -9.48 -8.51 7.41
CA LEU A 31 -9.02 -7.40 6.54
C LEU A 31 -7.91 -7.71 5.54
N ALA A 32 -7.18 -8.82 5.65
CA ALA A 32 -6.00 -9.03 4.79
C ALA A 32 -6.34 -9.47 3.35
N ILE A 33 -7.41 -10.24 3.14
CA ILE A 33 -7.77 -10.75 1.82
C ILE A 33 -8.25 -9.62 0.89
N PRO A 34 -9.16 -8.71 1.30
CA PRO A 34 -9.57 -7.59 0.46
C PRO A 34 -8.43 -6.61 0.17
N LEU A 35 -7.50 -6.44 1.12
CA LEU A 35 -6.32 -5.59 0.92
C LEU A 35 -5.37 -6.16 -0.13
N GLY A 36 -5.10 -7.47 -0.12
CA GLY A 36 -4.24 -8.08 -1.13
C GLY A 36 -4.77 -7.93 -2.56
N VAL A 37 -6.07 -8.17 -2.75
CA VAL A 37 -6.71 -8.06 -4.08
C VAL A 37 -6.91 -6.59 -4.49
N GLY A 38 -7.33 -5.74 -3.55
CA GLY A 38 -7.55 -4.31 -3.82
C GLY A 38 -6.27 -3.54 -4.11
N LEU A 39 -5.14 -3.94 -3.51
CA LEU A 39 -3.85 -3.28 -3.73
C LEU A 39 -3.20 -3.67 -5.08
N ALA A 40 -3.64 -4.74 -5.74
CA ALA A 40 -3.11 -5.13 -7.05
C ALA A 40 -3.34 -4.03 -8.12
N GLY A 41 -4.43 -3.26 -8.00
CA GLY A 41 -4.72 -2.11 -8.86
C GLY A 41 -4.02 -0.81 -8.42
N PHE A 42 -3.45 -0.76 -7.21
CA PHE A 42 -2.78 0.41 -6.65
C PHE A 42 -1.26 0.34 -6.67
N SER A 43 -0.68 -0.85 -6.83
CA SER A 43 0.77 -0.98 -6.93
C SER A 43 1.29 -0.20 -8.15
N PRO A 44 2.44 0.49 -8.06
CA PRO A 44 3.13 1.03 -9.22
C PRO A 44 3.29 -0.05 -10.31
N PRO A 45 3.02 0.26 -11.58
CA PRO A 45 3.19 -0.71 -12.68
C PRO A 45 4.65 -1.04 -12.99
N TRP A 46 5.60 -0.30 -12.41
CA TRP A 46 7.03 -0.49 -12.60
C TRP A 46 7.76 -0.50 -11.25
N PRO A 47 8.74 -1.39 -11.02
CA PRO A 47 9.24 -2.43 -11.93
C PRO A 47 8.25 -3.59 -12.12
N PRO A 48 8.22 -4.25 -13.29
CA PRO A 48 7.34 -5.39 -13.52
C PRO A 48 7.72 -6.57 -12.62
N GLY A 49 6.71 -7.29 -12.13
CA GLY A 49 6.87 -8.52 -11.38
C GLY A 49 7.07 -8.35 -9.85
N PRO A 50 7.66 -9.35 -9.17
CA PRO A 50 7.74 -9.38 -7.71
C PRO A 50 8.80 -8.43 -7.12
N GLY A 51 9.59 -7.75 -7.96
CA GLY A 51 10.71 -6.90 -7.53
C GLY A 51 10.27 -5.77 -6.60
N LEU A 52 9.12 -5.14 -6.85
CA LEU A 52 8.62 -4.06 -5.99
C LEU A 52 8.29 -4.56 -4.57
N THR A 53 7.69 -5.74 -4.45
CA THR A 53 7.36 -6.35 -3.16
C THR A 53 8.63 -6.63 -2.36
N VAL A 54 9.65 -7.22 -2.99
CA VAL A 54 10.94 -7.50 -2.34
C VAL A 54 11.59 -6.21 -1.85
N MET A 55 11.62 -5.16 -2.68
CA MET A 55 12.18 -3.86 -2.30
C MET A 55 11.40 -3.22 -1.15
N THR A 56 10.07 -3.29 -1.17
CA THR A 56 9.22 -2.76 -0.10
C THR A 56 9.51 -3.48 1.21
N SER A 57 9.55 -4.81 1.22
CA SER A 57 9.87 -5.59 2.42
C SER A 57 11.27 -5.30 2.97
N LEU A 58 12.27 -5.11 2.11
CA LEU A 58 13.63 -4.75 2.54
C LEU A 58 13.65 -3.35 3.18
N VAL A 59 12.99 -2.37 2.58
CA VAL A 59 12.89 -1.01 3.13
C VAL A 59 12.15 -1.02 4.46
N GLU A 60 11.03 -1.72 4.57
CA GLU A 60 10.27 -1.87 5.81
C GLU A 60 11.13 -2.50 6.92
N LEU A 61 11.88 -3.56 6.60
CA LEU A 61 12.76 -4.22 7.56
C LEU A 61 13.84 -3.26 8.07
N VAL A 62 14.51 -2.53 7.18
CA VAL A 62 15.52 -1.53 7.55
C VAL A 62 14.92 -0.45 8.44
N VAL A 63 13.74 0.06 8.08
CA VAL A 63 13.04 1.09 8.87
C VAL A 63 12.67 0.57 10.26
N LEU A 64 12.15 -0.66 10.38
CA LEU A 64 11.84 -1.28 11.67
C LEU A 64 13.09 -1.40 12.56
N VAL A 65 14.22 -1.84 11.99
CA VAL A 65 15.49 -1.95 12.72
C VAL A 65 15.96 -0.58 13.21
N VAL A 66 15.94 0.44 12.35
CA VAL A 66 16.33 1.81 12.72
C VAL A 66 15.43 2.36 13.82
N VAL A 67 14.11 2.21 13.66
CA VAL A 67 13.11 2.67 14.63
C VAL A 67 13.30 1.97 15.97
N PHE A 68 13.56 0.66 15.99
CA PHE A 68 13.84 -0.09 17.20
C PHE A 68 15.09 0.42 17.93
N GLN A 69 16.19 0.62 17.20
CA GLN A 69 17.44 1.13 17.77
C GLN A 69 17.29 2.53 18.35
N LEU A 70 16.61 3.44 17.64
CA LEU A 70 16.40 4.81 18.07
C LEU A 70 15.44 4.90 19.27
N LEU A 71 14.40 4.07 19.28
CA LEU A 71 13.38 4.10 20.33
C LEU A 71 13.81 3.42 21.62
N HIS A 72 14.79 2.53 21.61
CA HIS A 72 15.21 1.83 22.82
C HIS A 72 15.55 2.79 23.97
N ARG A 73 16.08 3.98 23.65
CA ARG A 73 16.42 5.04 24.63
C ARG A 73 15.44 6.22 24.66
N ALA A 74 14.44 6.26 23.79
CA ALA A 74 13.57 7.42 23.65
C ALA A 74 12.55 7.52 24.79
N GLU A 75 12.19 8.76 25.15
CA GLU A 75 11.08 9.05 26.06
C GLU A 75 9.70 8.85 25.38
N ARG A 76 8.65 8.69 26.20
CA ARG A 76 7.27 8.53 25.73
C ARG A 76 6.76 9.74 24.93
N SER A 77 7.23 10.94 25.27
CA SER A 77 6.87 12.18 24.57
C SER A 77 7.37 12.17 23.12
N THR A 78 8.64 11.80 22.91
CA THR A 78 9.28 11.68 21.59
C THR A 78 8.58 10.65 20.74
N ALA A 79 8.31 9.48 21.30
CA ALA A 79 7.72 8.41 20.53
C ALA A 79 6.25 8.69 20.15
N ASN A 80 5.48 9.45 20.96
CA ASN A 80 4.18 9.98 20.53
C ASN A 80 4.30 10.97 19.35
N LYS A 81 5.31 11.86 19.38
CA LYS A 81 5.58 12.78 18.26
C LYS A 81 5.94 12.01 16.99
N VAL A 82 6.74 10.95 17.09
CA VAL A 82 7.09 10.09 15.94
C VAL A 82 5.86 9.39 15.40
N VAL A 83 4.96 8.84 16.25
CA VAL A 83 3.71 8.23 15.77
C VAL A 83 2.86 9.23 14.98
N VAL A 84 2.66 10.43 15.53
CA VAL A 84 1.87 11.47 14.86
C VAL A 84 2.53 11.90 13.55
N ALA A 85 3.85 12.11 13.54
CA ALA A 85 4.60 12.48 12.34
C ALA A 85 4.51 11.38 11.26
N SER A 86 4.73 10.11 11.63
CA SER A 86 4.61 8.97 10.73
C SER A 86 3.19 8.83 10.17
N ALA A 87 2.15 9.04 10.99
CA ALA A 87 0.76 9.01 10.52
C ALA A 87 0.46 10.11 9.48
N VAL A 88 0.95 11.34 9.71
CA VAL A 88 0.84 12.45 8.75
C VAL A 88 1.60 12.13 7.46
N LEU A 89 2.81 11.57 7.56
CA LEU A 89 3.61 11.19 6.40
C LEU A 89 2.94 10.07 5.58
N VAL A 90 2.37 9.05 6.22
CA VAL A 90 1.58 8.02 5.52
C VAL A 90 0.47 8.70 4.70
N PHE A 91 -0.32 9.58 5.33
CA PHE A 91 -1.41 10.26 4.65
C PHE A 91 -0.94 11.11 3.46
N LEU A 92 0.13 11.90 3.65
CA LEU A 92 0.69 12.75 2.59
C LEU A 92 1.24 11.93 1.43
N PHE A 93 2.04 10.88 1.70
CA PHE A 93 2.58 10.02 0.66
C PHE A 93 1.48 9.24 -0.05
N SER A 94 0.44 8.78 0.65
CA SER A 94 -0.72 8.13 0.03
C SER A 94 -1.45 9.09 -0.90
N ILE A 95 -1.77 10.31 -0.49
CA ILE A 95 -2.42 11.30 -1.38
C ILE A 95 -1.55 11.58 -2.60
N LEU A 96 -0.26 11.86 -2.39
CA LEU A 96 0.65 12.16 -3.48
C LEU A 96 0.77 10.99 -4.46
N HIS A 97 0.87 9.76 -3.94
CA HIS A 97 0.88 8.55 -4.75
C HIS A 97 -0.41 8.40 -5.55
N LEU A 98 -1.58 8.62 -4.94
CA LEU A 98 -2.88 8.56 -5.62
C LEU A 98 -2.98 9.58 -6.75
N VAL A 99 -2.54 10.82 -6.51
CA VAL A 99 -2.53 11.89 -7.51
C VAL A 99 -1.61 11.54 -8.66
N LEU A 100 -0.38 11.08 -8.38
CA LEU A 100 0.56 10.65 -9.41
C LEU A 100 0.03 9.46 -10.21
N ASN A 101 -0.57 8.48 -9.52
CA ASN A 101 -1.13 7.30 -10.16
C ASN A 101 -2.31 7.68 -11.07
N ALA A 102 -3.22 8.53 -10.59
CA ALA A 102 -4.36 9.00 -11.40
C ALA A 102 -3.93 9.85 -12.60
N ALA A 103 -2.90 10.69 -12.44
CA ALA A 103 -2.44 11.58 -13.50
C ALA A 103 -1.58 10.87 -14.56
N PHE A 104 -0.76 9.90 -14.17
CA PHE A 104 0.28 9.33 -15.03
C PHE A 104 0.11 7.85 -15.33
N VAL A 105 -0.81 7.12 -14.71
CA VAL A 105 -0.98 5.68 -14.98
C VAL A 105 -2.24 5.47 -15.81
N TYR A 106 -2.03 4.95 -17.01
CA TYR A 106 -3.10 4.63 -17.95
C TYR A 106 -3.33 3.11 -18.00
N PRO A 107 -4.57 2.62 -17.75
CA PRO A 107 -4.90 1.22 -17.92
C PRO A 107 -5.04 0.88 -19.41
N ILE A 108 -4.34 -0.15 -19.89
CA ILE A 108 -4.47 -0.60 -21.28
C ILE A 108 -5.83 -1.30 -21.45
N PRO A 109 -6.68 -0.93 -22.41
CA PRO A 109 -7.89 -1.69 -22.68
C PRO A 109 -7.55 -3.11 -23.15
N ASN A 110 -8.25 -4.10 -22.62
CA ASN A 110 -8.06 -5.54 -22.90
C ASN A 110 -6.84 -6.23 -22.26
N ASN A 111 -6.10 -5.54 -21.39
CA ASN A 111 -5.00 -6.14 -20.64
C ASN A 111 -4.99 -5.61 -19.20
N ASP A 112 -4.61 -6.43 -18.21
CA ASP A 112 -4.45 -5.99 -16.81
C ASP A 112 -3.18 -5.13 -16.62
N ASN A 113 -2.40 -4.97 -17.69
CA ASN A 113 -1.21 -4.14 -17.72
C ASN A 113 -1.56 -2.64 -17.71
N ARG A 114 -0.77 -1.90 -16.94
CA ARG A 114 -0.87 -0.44 -16.78
C ARG A 114 0.42 0.19 -17.30
N VAL A 115 0.29 1.33 -18.01
CA VAL A 115 1.43 2.05 -18.60
C VAL A 115 1.59 3.40 -17.91
N VAL A 116 2.85 3.76 -17.64
CA VAL A 116 3.18 5.09 -17.11
C VAL A 116 3.38 6.05 -18.28
N MET A 117 2.64 7.15 -18.26
CA MET A 117 2.75 8.27 -19.18
C MET A 117 3.84 9.24 -18.71
N GLY A 118 4.48 9.90 -19.66
CA GLY A 118 5.52 10.90 -19.41
C GLY A 118 5.07 12.33 -19.72
N CYS A 119 5.97 13.27 -19.49
CA CYS A 119 5.92 14.62 -20.02
C CYS A 119 6.95 14.78 -21.15
N GLY A 120 6.59 15.61 -22.13
CA GLY A 120 7.44 15.94 -23.28
C GLY A 120 7.48 14.85 -24.34
N LEU A 121 7.22 15.24 -25.58
CA LEU A 121 7.22 14.35 -26.73
C LEU A 121 8.61 14.16 -27.33
N THR A 122 8.88 12.95 -27.82
CA THR A 122 10.05 12.66 -28.67
C THR A 122 9.93 13.37 -30.01
N ASP A 123 11.06 13.63 -30.68
CA ASP A 123 11.07 14.30 -31.99
C ASP A 123 10.26 13.51 -33.03
N ASN A 124 10.33 12.18 -33.00
CA ASN A 124 9.55 11.30 -33.88
C ASN A 124 8.05 11.43 -33.63
N ALA A 125 7.61 11.43 -32.37
CA ALA A 125 6.20 11.62 -32.03
C ALA A 125 5.71 13.01 -32.45
N ARG A 126 6.52 14.06 -32.28
CA ARG A 126 6.21 15.42 -32.76
C ARG A 126 6.04 15.46 -34.29
N LEU A 127 6.86 14.73 -35.04
CA LEU A 127 6.74 14.67 -36.50
C LEU A 127 5.43 13.99 -36.95
N ILE A 128 5.03 12.91 -36.28
CA ILE A 128 3.77 12.21 -36.56
C ILE A 128 2.57 13.14 -36.29
N LEU A 129 2.52 13.77 -35.11
CA LEU A 129 1.46 14.72 -34.73
C LEU A 129 1.34 15.90 -35.71
N LYS A 130 2.48 16.44 -36.16
CA LYS A 130 2.50 17.50 -37.18
C LYS A 130 1.96 17.01 -38.52
N GLY A 131 2.23 15.75 -38.90
CA GLY A 131 1.67 15.12 -40.09
C GLY A 131 0.14 15.00 -40.05
N ASP A 132 -0.41 14.75 -38.87
CA ASP A 132 -1.86 14.63 -38.64
C ASP A 132 -2.56 15.99 -38.43
N GLY A 133 -1.83 17.11 -38.57
CA GLY A 133 -2.38 18.46 -38.39
C GLY A 133 -2.69 18.83 -36.94
N GLN A 134 -2.26 18.03 -35.97
CA GLN A 134 -2.41 18.35 -34.54
C GLN A 134 -1.24 19.22 -34.06
N THR A 135 -1.56 20.30 -33.34
CA THR A 135 -0.53 21.13 -32.70
C THR A 135 0.02 20.38 -31.49
N PRO A 136 1.32 20.01 -31.46
CA PRO A 136 1.89 19.34 -30.31
C PRO A 136 1.88 20.28 -29.10
N THR A 137 0.96 20.03 -28.17
CA THR A 137 0.93 20.72 -26.87
C THR A 137 1.87 20.01 -25.92
N ASP A 138 2.83 20.74 -25.36
CA ASP A 138 3.75 20.25 -24.32
C ASP A 138 3.07 20.19 -22.92
N GLU A 139 1.74 20.19 -22.88
CA GLU A 139 0.96 20.06 -21.65
C GLU A 139 1.05 18.64 -21.08
N CYS A 140 1.17 18.55 -19.75
CA CYS A 140 1.36 17.29 -19.04
C CYS A 140 0.38 17.16 -17.86
N PRO A 141 -0.41 16.08 -17.76
CA PRO A 141 -0.64 15.02 -18.76
C PRO A 141 -1.62 15.47 -19.86
N GLY A 142 -1.22 15.38 -21.13
CA GLY A 142 -2.10 15.64 -22.28
C GLY A 142 -2.93 14.43 -22.74
N GLU A 143 -3.91 14.63 -23.62
CA GLU A 143 -4.72 13.55 -24.20
C GLU A 143 -3.95 12.77 -25.28
N PHE A 144 -3.11 11.82 -24.86
CA PHE A 144 -2.28 11.01 -25.77
C PHE A 144 -2.79 9.57 -25.96
N THR A 145 -4.05 9.29 -25.63
CA THR A 145 -4.62 7.93 -25.72
C THR A 145 -4.61 7.39 -27.15
N GLN A 146 -4.87 8.25 -28.14
CA GLN A 146 -4.79 7.87 -29.56
C GLN A 146 -3.36 7.54 -29.98
N LEU A 147 -2.39 8.38 -29.58
CA LEU A 147 -0.98 8.15 -29.87
C LEU A 147 -0.45 6.86 -29.22
N LEU A 148 -0.83 6.60 -27.96
CA LEU A 148 -0.55 5.35 -27.26
C LEU A 148 -1.04 4.13 -28.04
N SER A 149 -2.28 4.18 -28.53
CA SER A 149 -2.83 3.06 -29.31
C SER A 149 -2.10 2.88 -30.65
N ALA A 150 -1.70 3.97 -31.32
CA ALA A 150 -0.94 3.93 -32.56
C ALA A 150 0.49 3.41 -32.37
N SER A 151 1.11 3.65 -31.21
CA SER A 151 2.46 3.20 -30.89
C SER A 151 2.51 1.83 -30.19
N GLN A 152 1.45 1.04 -30.27
CA GLN A 152 1.34 -0.26 -29.59
C GLN A 152 1.56 -0.18 -28.07
N TYR A 153 1.15 0.93 -27.45
CA TYR A 153 1.30 1.22 -26.02
C TYR A 153 2.75 1.22 -25.50
N GLU A 154 3.74 1.45 -26.38
CA GLU A 154 5.13 1.62 -25.98
C GLU A 154 5.42 3.08 -25.57
N PRO A 155 5.51 3.40 -24.26
CA PRO A 155 5.65 4.80 -23.81
C PRO A 155 6.97 5.43 -24.25
N GLU A 156 8.02 4.64 -24.42
CA GLU A 156 9.37 5.13 -24.76
C GLU A 156 9.47 5.66 -26.19
N LYS A 157 8.51 5.32 -27.06
CA LYS A 157 8.41 5.88 -28.42
C LYS A 157 7.78 7.27 -28.42
N ILE A 158 6.88 7.54 -27.47
CA ILE A 158 6.11 8.78 -27.40
C ILE A 158 6.81 9.82 -26.52
N TRP A 159 7.23 9.43 -25.32
CA TRP A 159 7.75 10.35 -24.32
C TRP A 159 9.26 10.27 -24.13
N THR A 160 9.82 11.36 -23.64
CA THR A 160 11.24 11.40 -23.28
C THR A 160 11.57 10.40 -22.17
N ARG A 161 12.70 9.68 -22.32
CA ARG A 161 13.18 8.70 -21.32
C ARG A 161 13.37 9.32 -19.94
N PHE A 162 13.87 10.56 -19.88
CA PHE A 162 14.07 11.26 -18.62
C PHE A 162 12.77 11.50 -17.86
N SER A 163 11.72 11.95 -18.54
CA SER A 163 10.44 12.20 -17.87
C SER A 163 9.79 10.89 -17.40
N LEU A 164 9.77 9.87 -18.25
CA LEU A 164 9.27 8.54 -17.88
C LEU A 164 10.00 7.98 -16.65
N THR A 165 11.33 8.11 -16.61
CA THR A 165 12.14 7.64 -15.49
C THR A 165 11.84 8.43 -14.22
N GLY A 166 11.69 9.75 -14.32
CA GLY A 166 11.34 10.62 -13.20
C GLY A 166 9.98 10.29 -12.59
N ILE A 167 8.96 10.08 -13.42
CA ILE A 167 7.60 9.75 -12.96
C ILE A 167 7.55 8.35 -12.36
N LYS A 168 8.18 7.35 -13.01
CA LYS A 168 8.32 6.00 -12.44
C LYS A 168 9.02 6.03 -11.08
N ALA A 169 10.12 6.78 -10.97
CA ALA A 169 10.83 6.94 -9.70
C ALA A 169 9.96 7.64 -8.65
N ALA A 170 9.23 8.69 -9.00
CA ALA A 170 8.32 9.39 -8.08
C ALA A 170 7.20 8.46 -7.57
N LEU A 171 6.59 7.66 -8.44
CA LEU A 171 5.59 6.66 -8.06
C LEU A 171 6.15 5.63 -7.07
N VAL A 172 7.35 5.10 -7.34
CA VAL A 172 8.02 4.13 -6.46
C VAL A 172 8.44 4.78 -5.13
N LEU A 173 8.99 5.99 -5.14
CA LEU A 173 9.44 6.68 -3.94
C LEU A 173 8.28 7.04 -3.02
N THR A 174 7.16 7.51 -3.58
CA THR A 174 5.96 7.82 -2.80
C THR A 174 5.33 6.56 -2.22
N TRP A 175 5.30 5.48 -2.99
CA TRP A 175 4.88 4.16 -2.50
C TRP A 175 5.76 3.69 -1.34
N LEU A 176 7.08 3.63 -1.52
CA LEU A 176 8.02 3.20 -0.49
C LEU A 176 7.99 4.14 0.73
N GLY A 177 7.80 5.44 0.53
CA GLY A 177 7.66 6.43 1.60
C GLY A 177 6.43 6.18 2.46
N ALA A 178 5.30 5.80 1.85
CA ALA A 178 4.09 5.42 2.57
C ALA A 178 4.31 4.16 3.43
N PHE A 179 4.87 3.09 2.85
CA PHE A 179 5.14 1.85 3.58
C PHE A 179 6.23 2.00 4.65
N ALA A 180 7.28 2.78 4.39
CA ALA A 180 8.29 3.13 5.39
C ALA A 180 7.67 3.87 6.59
N SER A 181 6.79 4.84 6.32
CA SER A 181 6.10 5.60 7.37
C SER A 181 5.14 4.69 8.17
N LEU A 182 4.46 3.76 7.50
CA LEU A 182 3.60 2.76 8.14
C LEU A 182 4.42 1.81 9.03
N ALA A 183 5.53 1.27 8.52
CA ALA A 183 6.45 0.41 9.26
C ALA A 183 7.02 1.14 10.48
N SER A 184 7.37 2.42 10.33
CA SER A 184 7.81 3.24 11.46
C SER A 184 6.73 3.36 12.53
N MET A 185 5.49 3.65 12.16
CA MET A 185 4.37 3.75 13.09
C MET A 185 4.14 2.42 13.85
N VAL A 186 4.17 1.28 13.15
CA VAL A 186 4.07 -0.05 13.74
C VAL A 186 5.24 -0.33 14.69
N GLY A 187 6.47 -0.01 14.27
CA GLY A 187 7.67 -0.18 15.09
C GLY A 187 7.60 0.60 16.40
N VAL A 188 7.10 1.85 16.35
CA VAL A 188 6.90 2.66 17.55
C VAL A 188 5.84 2.07 18.46
N PHE A 189 4.70 1.65 17.90
CA PHE A 189 3.62 1.03 18.66
C PHE A 189 4.09 -0.24 19.38
N VAL A 190 4.79 -1.14 18.67
CA VAL A 190 5.33 -2.38 19.25
C VAL A 190 6.33 -2.05 20.36
N SER A 191 7.25 -1.11 20.13
CA SER A 191 8.22 -0.68 21.15
C SER A 191 7.53 -0.17 22.43
N PHE A 192 6.42 0.56 22.29
CA PHE A 192 5.64 1.02 23.43
C PHE A 192 4.90 -0.07 24.19
N GLN A 193 4.29 -1.02 23.49
CA GLN A 193 3.57 -2.13 24.12
C GLN A 193 4.53 -2.96 24.98
N ARG A 194 5.80 -3.11 24.57
CA ARG A 194 6.83 -3.81 25.36
C ARG A 194 7.16 -3.14 26.68
N ARG A 195 7.00 -1.81 26.77
CA ARG A 195 7.34 -1.03 27.98
C ARG A 195 6.23 -1.01 29.01
N GLN A 196 5.03 -1.51 28.71
CA GLN A 196 4.01 -1.64 29.73
C GLN A 196 4.37 -2.86 30.59
N PRO A 197 4.90 -2.68 31.82
CA PRO A 197 5.09 -3.82 32.70
C PRO A 197 3.74 -4.51 32.82
N ALA A 198 3.70 -5.83 32.63
CA ALA A 198 2.53 -6.61 33.01
C ALA A 198 2.20 -6.17 34.43
N GLN A 199 1.01 -5.58 34.63
CA GLN A 199 0.63 -5.21 35.99
C GLN A 199 0.83 -6.48 36.82
N PRO A 200 1.67 -6.45 37.86
CA PRO A 200 1.83 -7.61 38.71
C PRO A 200 0.43 -7.95 39.14
N GLU A 201 -0.04 -9.11 38.68
CA GLU A 201 -1.36 -9.64 38.97
C GLU A 201 -1.52 -9.45 40.46
N GLY A 202 -2.40 -8.51 40.84
CA GLY A 202 -2.49 -8.05 42.22
C GLY A 202 -2.58 -9.30 43.10
N PRO A 203 -1.89 -9.33 44.25
CA PRO A 203 -1.88 -10.52 45.11
C PRO A 203 -3.32 -11.06 45.18
N PRO A 204 -3.51 -12.36 44.88
CA PRO A 204 -4.82 -12.94 44.61
C PRO A 204 -5.77 -12.40 45.65
N ALA A 205 -6.84 -11.74 45.19
CA ALA A 205 -7.80 -11.06 46.05
C ALA A 205 -8.03 -11.94 47.28
N PRO A 206 -7.75 -11.46 48.50
CA PRO A 206 -7.81 -12.30 49.69
C PRO A 206 -9.17 -12.98 49.66
N THR A 207 -9.14 -14.32 49.54
CA THR A 207 -10.32 -15.18 49.49
C THR A 207 -11.25 -14.68 50.57
N GLU A 208 -12.38 -14.08 50.17
CA GLU A 208 -13.34 -13.53 51.12
C GLU A 208 -13.66 -14.66 52.11
N PRO A 209 -13.36 -14.49 53.40
CA PRO A 209 -13.79 -15.46 54.39
C PRO A 209 -15.32 -15.55 54.31
N PRO A 210 -15.90 -16.75 54.47
CA PRO A 210 -17.33 -16.98 54.34
C PRO A 210 -18.09 -15.99 55.21
N GLU A 211 -19.05 -15.32 54.59
CA GLU A 211 -19.92 -14.28 55.12
C GLU A 211 -20.62 -14.77 56.40
N THR A 212 -20.04 -14.48 57.57
CA THR A 212 -20.74 -14.57 58.85
C THR A 212 -21.42 -13.24 59.14
N GLY A 213 -22.73 -13.34 59.30
CA GLY A 213 -23.69 -12.25 59.37
C GLY A 213 -23.40 -11.16 60.42
N ASP A 214 -24.05 -10.03 60.14
CA ASP A 214 -24.46 -8.99 61.06
C ASP A 214 -23.37 -8.36 61.92
N THR A 215 -22.80 -7.25 61.41
CA THR A 215 -22.55 -6.10 62.28
C THR A 215 -22.58 -4.80 61.48
N ALA A 216 -23.47 -3.90 61.92
CA ALA A 216 -23.74 -2.60 61.34
C ALA A 216 -22.47 -1.78 61.10
N LYS A 217 -22.21 -1.42 59.83
CA LYS A 217 -21.10 -0.51 59.48
C LYS A 217 -21.48 0.95 59.73
N PRO A 218 -20.59 1.75 60.36
CA PRO A 218 -20.75 3.19 60.53
C PRO A 218 -20.69 3.92 59.18
N LYS A 219 -21.58 4.91 59.04
CA LYS A 219 -21.74 5.81 57.90
C LYS A 219 -20.53 6.75 57.77
N VAL A 220 -19.51 6.36 57.02
CA VAL A 220 -18.35 7.22 56.73
C VAL A 220 -18.78 8.37 55.80
N PRO A 221 -18.42 9.64 56.10
CA PRO A 221 -18.79 10.79 55.28
C PRO A 221 -18.13 10.73 53.91
N ARG A 222 -18.98 10.78 52.88
CA ARG A 222 -18.61 10.84 51.46
C ARG A 222 -17.81 12.13 51.20
N PRO A 223 -16.55 12.09 50.74
CA PRO A 223 -15.81 13.29 50.40
C PRO A 223 -16.51 14.03 49.25
N ALA A 224 -16.65 15.34 49.43
CA ALA A 224 -17.40 16.23 48.57
C ALA A 224 -16.90 16.17 47.11
N LYS A 225 -17.84 15.92 46.19
CA LYS A 225 -17.66 16.05 44.74
C LYS A 225 -17.15 17.46 44.43
N ARG A 226 -15.86 17.59 44.12
CA ARG A 226 -15.26 18.79 43.54
C ARG A 226 -15.83 18.96 42.12
N LYS A 227 -16.77 19.89 41.97
CA LYS A 227 -17.34 20.29 40.67
C LYS A 227 -16.21 20.81 39.78
N ALA A 228 -15.95 20.14 38.67
CA ALA A 228 -15.10 20.68 37.61
C ALA A 228 -15.82 21.86 36.92
N PRO A 229 -15.10 22.93 36.54
CA PRO A 229 -15.68 24.07 35.84
C PRO A 229 -16.14 23.70 34.43
N ARG A 230 -17.37 24.10 34.14
CA ARG A 230 -18.11 23.94 32.89
C ARG A 230 -17.42 24.76 31.79
N ALA A 231 -16.69 24.11 30.90
CA ALA A 231 -16.13 24.76 29.72
C ALA A 231 -17.26 25.20 28.77
N ALA A 232 -17.15 26.44 28.31
CA ALA A 232 -18.13 27.14 27.50
C ALA A 232 -18.30 26.50 26.11
N LYS A 233 -19.55 26.49 25.67
CA LYS A 233 -20.04 26.09 24.35
C LYS A 233 -19.78 27.24 23.36
N PRO A 234 -19.03 27.05 22.26
CA PRO A 234 -18.99 28.04 21.20
C PRO A 234 -20.24 27.96 20.33
N GLU A 235 -20.68 29.15 19.96
CA GLU A 235 -21.86 29.47 19.17
C GLU A 235 -21.91 28.78 17.81
N THR A 236 -23.11 28.30 17.51
CA THR A 236 -23.59 27.95 16.18
C THR A 236 -23.75 29.23 15.37
N VAL A 237 -22.96 29.38 14.31
CA VAL A 237 -23.23 30.35 13.24
C VAL A 237 -23.43 29.57 11.94
N ALA A 238 -24.68 29.52 11.50
CA ALA A 238 -25.07 29.24 10.12
C ALA A 238 -25.48 30.58 9.47
N PRO A 239 -25.17 30.76 8.18
CA PRO A 239 -26.21 31.09 7.21
C PRO A 239 -26.06 30.26 5.92
N GLN A 240 -27.14 29.66 5.41
CA GLN A 240 -27.96 30.15 4.28
C GLN A 240 -27.15 30.48 3.02
N ALA A 241 -27.22 29.63 1.99
CA ALA A 241 -28.09 29.75 0.81
C ALA A 241 -27.24 30.19 -0.40
N SER A 242 -27.22 29.52 -1.55
CA SER A 242 -28.22 29.68 -2.62
C SER A 242 -27.56 29.25 -3.95
N GLY A 243 -28.35 28.74 -4.90
CA GLY A 243 -28.01 28.64 -6.33
C GLY A 243 -27.06 27.48 -6.70
N THR A 244 -27.22 26.75 -7.80
CA THR A 244 -28.11 26.84 -8.96
C THR A 244 -28.09 25.46 -9.60
N SER A 245 -29.28 24.93 -9.92
CA SER A 245 -29.46 23.70 -10.69
C SER A 245 -29.12 23.98 -12.15
N ASN A 246 -27.96 23.50 -12.62
CA ASN A 246 -27.64 23.44 -14.04
C ASN A 246 -27.97 22.03 -14.54
N LYS A 247 -29.06 21.97 -15.31
CA LYS A 247 -29.52 20.84 -16.12
C LYS A 247 -28.58 20.70 -17.32
N PRO A 248 -27.84 19.60 -17.50
CA PRO A 248 -27.10 19.39 -18.74
C PRO A 248 -28.06 18.95 -19.85
N GLU A 249 -27.97 19.70 -20.93
CA GLU A 249 -28.59 19.51 -22.22
C GLU A 249 -28.17 18.15 -22.81
N SER A 250 -29.17 17.29 -23.05
CA SER A 250 -28.99 15.99 -23.69
C SER A 250 -28.70 16.21 -25.17
N THR A 251 -27.42 16.25 -25.52
CA THR A 251 -26.98 16.22 -26.92
C THR A 251 -27.08 14.78 -27.41
N ALA A 252 -28.02 14.54 -28.31
CA ALA A 252 -28.20 13.25 -28.98
C ALA A 252 -26.90 12.83 -29.67
N ARG A 253 -26.35 11.68 -29.27
CA ARG A 253 -25.22 11.07 -29.95
C ARG A 253 -25.67 10.55 -31.33
N PRO A 254 -24.87 10.73 -32.38
CA PRO A 254 -25.11 10.09 -33.68
C PRO A 254 -25.05 8.57 -33.53
N VAL A 255 -26.02 7.91 -34.15
CA VAL A 255 -26.12 6.45 -34.24
C VAL A 255 -24.88 5.92 -34.98
N PRO A 256 -24.12 4.97 -34.42
CA PRO A 256 -22.99 4.38 -35.14
C PRO A 256 -23.51 3.56 -36.32
N ASP A 257 -22.96 3.83 -37.50
CA ASP A 257 -23.20 3.04 -38.70
C ASP A 257 -22.88 1.56 -38.45
N LYS A 258 -23.76 0.69 -38.95
CA LYS A 258 -23.60 -0.76 -38.82
C LYS A 258 -22.23 -1.19 -39.37
N PRO A 259 -21.43 -1.96 -38.61
CA PRO A 259 -20.15 -2.45 -39.09
C PRO A 259 -20.34 -3.30 -40.35
N ASN A 260 -19.52 -3.02 -41.36
CA ASN A 260 -19.48 -3.77 -42.61
C ASN A 260 -19.25 -5.27 -42.31
N PRO A 261 -20.04 -6.20 -42.89
CA PRO A 261 -19.92 -7.64 -42.62
C PRO A 261 -18.52 -8.20 -42.86
N ALA A 262 -17.71 -7.58 -43.73
CA ALA A 262 -16.31 -7.98 -43.95
C ALA A 262 -15.42 -7.77 -42.70
N THR A 263 -15.68 -6.74 -41.89
CA THR A 263 -14.91 -6.44 -40.68
C THR A 263 -15.28 -7.38 -39.52
N ALA A 264 -16.53 -7.86 -39.48
CA ALA A 264 -16.99 -8.81 -38.47
C ALA A 264 -16.35 -10.20 -38.65
N ALA A 265 -16.16 -10.65 -39.90
CA ALA A 265 -15.52 -11.93 -40.19
C ALA A 265 -14.04 -11.96 -39.79
N ALA A 266 -13.29 -10.88 -40.07
CA ALA A 266 -11.86 -10.79 -39.72
C ALA A 266 -11.62 -10.76 -38.19
N MET A 267 -12.53 -10.16 -37.42
CA MET A 267 -12.42 -10.17 -35.95
C MET A 267 -12.77 -11.53 -35.33
N ALA A 268 -13.62 -12.34 -35.97
CA ALA A 268 -13.94 -13.67 -35.50
C ALA A 268 -12.74 -14.63 -35.66
N GLU A 269 -12.05 -14.57 -36.80
CA GLU A 269 -10.89 -15.42 -37.11
C GLU A 269 -9.68 -15.09 -36.22
N ALA A 270 -9.45 -13.81 -35.91
CA ALA A 270 -8.41 -13.39 -34.97
C ALA A 270 -8.66 -13.84 -33.52
N ARG A 271 -9.93 -14.10 -33.16
CA ARG A 271 -10.31 -14.50 -31.79
C ARG A 271 -10.14 -16.00 -31.53
N GLU A 272 -10.21 -16.84 -32.57
CA GLU A 272 -9.92 -18.28 -32.46
C GLU A 272 -8.41 -18.56 -32.39
N SER A 273 -7.59 -17.85 -33.16
CA SER A 273 -6.13 -18.06 -33.16
C SER A 273 -5.44 -17.74 -31.82
N GLY A 274 -6.02 -16.85 -31.00
CA GLY A 274 -5.49 -16.51 -29.68
C GLY A 274 -5.85 -17.50 -28.56
N ARG A 275 -6.86 -18.35 -28.77
CA ARG A 275 -7.41 -19.20 -27.69
C ARG A 275 -6.60 -20.48 -27.46
N GLU A 276 -5.91 -21.01 -28.47
CA GLU A 276 -5.11 -22.24 -28.32
C GLU A 276 -3.77 -22.04 -27.61
N ARG A 277 -3.35 -20.80 -27.33
CA ARG A 277 -2.01 -20.52 -26.79
C ARG A 277 -1.92 -20.38 -25.26
N PHE A 278 -3.04 -20.43 -24.53
CA PHE A 278 -3.07 -20.12 -23.10
C PHE A 278 -3.69 -21.18 -22.18
N GLU A 279 -4.06 -22.36 -22.70
CA GLU A 279 -4.53 -23.46 -21.85
C GLU A 279 -3.39 -24.42 -21.49
N THR A 280 -2.66 -24.12 -20.40
CA THR A 280 -2.26 -25.07 -19.35
C THR A 280 -1.33 -24.38 -18.32
N PRO A 281 -1.87 -23.91 -17.17
CA PRO A 281 -1.06 -23.34 -16.08
C PRO A 281 -0.32 -24.40 -15.23
N GLU A 282 -0.49 -25.70 -15.49
CA GLU A 282 -0.02 -26.76 -14.58
C GLU A 282 1.48 -27.10 -14.72
N GLY A 283 2.16 -26.65 -15.77
CA GLY A 283 3.58 -27.00 -16.01
C GLY A 283 4.62 -26.13 -15.31
N LEU A 284 4.26 -24.98 -14.72
CA LEU A 284 5.25 -24.01 -14.22
C LEU A 284 5.75 -24.31 -12.80
N PHE A 285 5.00 -25.07 -11.99
CA PHE A 285 5.40 -25.41 -10.62
C PHE A 285 6.29 -26.66 -10.54
N ASP A 286 6.10 -27.65 -11.42
CA ASP A 286 6.92 -28.87 -11.45
C ASP A 286 8.40 -28.62 -11.84
N ALA A 287 8.67 -27.53 -12.55
CA ALA A 287 10.03 -27.16 -12.95
C ALA A 287 10.88 -26.55 -11.82
N LEU A 288 10.28 -26.13 -10.70
CA LEU A 288 11.01 -25.54 -9.57
C LEU A 288 11.37 -26.54 -8.46
N GLU A 289 10.74 -27.72 -8.43
CA GLU A 289 11.08 -28.78 -7.45
C GLU A 289 12.16 -29.75 -7.94
N SER A 290 12.49 -29.77 -9.23
CA SER A 290 13.54 -30.64 -9.81
C SER A 290 14.92 -29.97 -9.81
N GLY A 291 15.37 -29.51 -8.63
CA GLY A 291 16.75 -29.07 -8.44
C GLY A 291 17.73 -30.27 -8.52
N PRO A 292 18.88 -30.16 -9.22
CA PRO A 292 19.84 -31.24 -9.33
C PRO A 292 20.43 -31.57 -7.94
N GLY A 293 20.19 -32.80 -7.49
CA GLY A 293 20.71 -33.33 -6.24
C GLY A 293 22.24 -33.26 -6.14
N PRO A 294 22.79 -33.21 -4.91
CA PRO A 294 24.22 -33.05 -4.68
C PRO A 294 24.99 -34.24 -5.24
N LYS A 295 25.94 -33.95 -6.15
CA LYS A 295 26.90 -34.94 -6.64
C LYS A 295 27.87 -35.30 -5.50
N GLU A 296 27.64 -36.47 -4.93
CA GLU A 296 28.51 -37.11 -3.95
C GLU A 296 29.83 -37.52 -4.62
N ASN A 297 30.87 -36.69 -4.45
CA ASN A 297 32.22 -37.02 -4.89
C ASN A 297 32.86 -38.01 -3.92
N ALA A 298 32.75 -39.30 -4.25
CA ALA A 298 33.46 -40.38 -3.58
C ALA A 298 34.99 -40.19 -3.71
N ARG A 299 35.62 -39.94 -2.57
CA ARG A 299 37.08 -39.84 -2.40
C ARG A 299 37.66 -41.27 -2.36
N LYS A 300 38.45 -41.66 -3.37
CA LYS A 300 39.23 -42.91 -3.33
C LYS A 300 40.38 -42.77 -2.32
N PRO A 301 40.57 -43.73 -1.40
CA PRO A 301 41.78 -43.79 -0.58
C PRO A 301 42.96 -44.34 -1.39
N SER A 302 44.14 -43.77 -1.15
CA SER A 302 45.46 -44.27 -1.56
C SER A 302 46.05 -45.15 -0.47
#